data_AF-A0A564ZFK2-F1
#
_entry.id   AF-A0A564ZFK2-F1
#
_cell.length_a   1.000
_cell.length_b   1.000
_cell.length_c   1.000
_cell.angle_alpha   90.00
_cell.angle_beta   90.00
_cell.angle_gamma   90.00
#
_symmetry.space_group_name_H-M   'P 1'
#
loop_
_entity.id
_entity.type
_entity.pdbx_description
1 polymer ?
#
loop_
_entity_poly.entity_id
_entity_poly.type
_entity_poly.pdbx_seq_one_letter_code
_entity_poly.pdbx_strand_id
1 'polypeptide(L)'
;MRTVPEMGWADLDDSPLLDAMAGLFDVLVTVDKNLPKQQRVQTRPFGVVVLRARTNRLAELLPLVSALRATVEELHPGEVRELVGSIGLY
;
A
#
# COMPACT_ATOMS: atom_id res chain seq x y z
N MET A 1 15.32 1.73 -4.28
CA MET A 1 14.76 1.63 -2.91
C MET A 1 15.30 2.82 -2.13
N ARG A 2 14.42 3.59 -1.49
CA ARG A 2 14.78 4.68 -0.58
C ARG A 2 13.88 4.58 0.65
N THR A 3 14.41 4.92 1.81
CA THR A 3 13.70 4.95 3.08
C THR A 3 13.18 6.35 3.37
N VAL A 4 12.24 6.46 4.32
CA VAL A 4 11.68 7.75 4.76
C VAL A 4 12.78 8.74 5.19
N PRO A 5 13.81 8.36 5.99
CA PRO A 5 14.91 9.27 6.31
C PRO A 5 15.75 9.70 5.10
N GLU A 6 16.05 8.79 4.17
CA GLU A 6 16.82 9.12 2.95
C GLU A 6 16.06 10.07 2.02
N MET A 7 14.73 10.09 2.10
CA MET A 7 13.87 11.05 1.39
C MET A 7 13.71 12.38 2.14
N GLY A 8 14.21 12.48 3.38
CA GLY A 8 14.01 13.66 4.23
C GLY A 8 12.59 13.77 4.80
N TRP A 9 11.88 12.64 4.93
CA TRP A 9 10.46 12.58 5.31
C TRP A 9 10.23 12.07 6.73
N ALA A 10 11.28 11.94 7.54
CA ALA A 10 11.23 11.30 8.87
C ALA A 10 10.22 11.95 9.83
N ASP A 11 9.98 13.25 9.68
CA ASP A 11 9.09 14.03 10.55
C ASP A 11 7.70 14.27 9.93
N LEU A 12 7.38 13.62 8.80
CA LEU A 12 6.07 13.75 8.16
C LEU A 12 5.06 12.77 8.77
N ASP A 13 3.93 13.30 9.21
CA ASP A 13 2.73 12.52 9.54
C ASP A 13 2.10 11.91 8.27
N ASP A 14 1.07 11.06 8.44
CA ASP A 14 0.44 10.30 7.34
C ASP A 14 -0.02 11.16 6.16
N SER A 15 -0.80 12.24 6.38
CA SER A 15 -1.32 13.04 5.25
C SER A 15 -0.22 13.77 4.48
N PRO A 16 0.71 14.50 5.14
CA PRO A 16 1.87 15.10 4.46
C PRO A 16 2.78 14.08 3.78
N LEU A 17 2.97 12.89 4.36
CA LEU A 17 3.76 11.82 3.74
C LEU A 17 3.11 11.37 2.43
N LEU A 18 1.79 11.15 2.43
CA LEU A 18 1.05 10.79 1.22
C LEU A 18 1.06 11.91 0.18
N ASP A 19 1.10 13.18 0.59
CA ASP A 19 1.26 14.33 -0.31
C ASP A 19 2.67 14.34 -0.92
N ALA A 20 3.71 14.07 -0.12
CA ALA A 20 5.09 14.00 -0.58
C ALA A 20 5.33 12.84 -1.57
N MET A 21 4.55 11.76 -1.47
CA MET A 21 4.58 10.65 -2.43
C MET A 21 4.02 11.03 -3.82
N ALA A 22 3.15 12.03 -3.90
CA ALA A 22 2.47 12.41 -5.13
C ALA A 22 3.47 12.80 -6.24
N GLY A 23 3.37 12.13 -7.40
CA GLY A 23 4.27 12.37 -8.53
C GLY A 23 5.65 11.74 -8.41
N LEU A 24 5.95 11.04 -7.30
CA LEU A 24 7.17 10.25 -7.12
C LEU A 24 6.93 8.75 -7.13
N PHE A 25 5.73 8.31 -6.74
CA PHE A 25 5.34 6.91 -6.68
C PHE A 25 3.94 6.72 -7.24
N ASP A 26 3.75 5.65 -8.02
CA ASP A 26 2.46 5.32 -8.66
C ASP A 26 1.57 4.43 -7.78
N VAL A 27 2.17 3.69 -6.84
CA VAL A 27 1.45 2.74 -5.96
C VAL A 27 1.99 2.78 -4.53
N LEU A 28 1.08 2.84 -3.56
CA LEU A 28 1.35 2.57 -2.15
C LEU A 28 0.88 1.16 -1.79
N VAL A 29 1.78 0.36 -1.20
CA VAL A 29 1.44 -0.95 -0.64
C VAL A 29 1.46 -0.85 0.89
N THR A 30 0.37 -1.26 1.55
CA THR A 30 0.24 -1.18 3.01
C THR A 30 -0.51 -2.37 3.58
N VAL A 31 -0.33 -2.63 4.88
CA VAL A 31 -1.14 -3.58 5.67
C VAL A 31 -2.22 -2.86 6.50
N ASP A 32 -2.17 -1.53 6.58
CA ASP A 32 -3.15 -0.75 7.32
C ASP A 32 -4.45 -0.59 6.52
N LYS A 33 -5.54 -1.04 7.15
CA LYS A 33 -6.89 -1.04 6.59
C LYS A 33 -7.64 0.27 6.75
N ASN A 34 -7.18 1.10 7.66
CA ASN A 34 -7.84 2.35 7.99
C ASN A 34 -7.34 3.48 7.09
N LEU A 35 -6.08 3.42 6.65
CA LEU A 35 -5.46 4.39 5.73
C LEU A 35 -6.35 4.74 4.52
N PRO A 36 -6.91 3.79 3.73
CA PRO A 36 -7.73 4.15 2.58
C PRO A 36 -8.99 4.94 2.93
N LYS A 37 -9.56 4.68 4.11
CA LYS A 37 -10.78 5.34 4.61
C LYS A 37 -10.48 6.71 5.20
N GLN A 38 -9.31 6.88 5.81
CA GLN A 38 -8.93 8.11 6.50
C GLN A 38 -8.37 9.18 5.55
N GLN A 39 -7.70 8.77 4.46
CA GLN A 39 -6.83 9.67 3.68
C GLN A 39 -7.33 10.05 2.27
N ARG A 40 -8.61 9.82 1.96
CA ARG A 40 -9.26 10.18 0.68
C ARG A 40 -8.46 9.70 -0.55
N VAL A 41 -8.17 8.40 -0.62
CA VAL A 41 -7.36 7.81 -1.71
C VAL A 41 -7.89 8.14 -3.11
N GLN A 42 -9.20 8.24 -3.28
CA GLN A 42 -9.87 8.52 -4.56
C GLN A 42 -9.38 9.79 -5.28
N THR A 43 -8.81 10.76 -4.56
CA THR A 43 -8.29 12.01 -5.15
C THR A 43 -6.77 12.02 -5.29
N ARG A 44 -6.09 10.92 -4.99
CA ARG A 44 -4.63 10.82 -5.01
C ARG A 44 -4.14 10.40 -6.40
N PRO A 45 -2.95 10.87 -6.83
CA PRO A 45 -2.38 10.52 -8.14
C PRO A 45 -1.69 9.15 -8.15
N PHE A 46 -1.98 8.28 -7.19
CA PHE A 46 -1.44 6.94 -7.06
C PHE A 46 -2.53 5.97 -6.59
N GLY A 47 -2.33 4.68 -6.85
CA GLY A 47 -3.20 3.62 -6.36
C GLY A 47 -2.74 3.07 -5.00
N VAL A 48 -3.64 2.42 -4.27
CA VAL A 48 -3.33 1.78 -2.97
C VAL A 48 -3.66 0.29 -3.01
N VAL A 49 -2.70 -0.55 -2.62
CA VAL A 49 -2.91 -1.98 -2.38
C VAL A 49 -2.84 -2.27 -0.89
N VAL A 50 -3.91 -2.83 -0.33
CA VAL A 50 -3.97 -3.28 1.06
C VAL A 50 -3.74 -4.79 1.13
N LEU A 51 -2.65 -5.21 1.75
CA LEU A 51 -2.35 -6.62 1.99
C LEU A 51 -3.09 -7.10 3.25
N ARG A 52 -3.92 -8.13 3.09
CA ARG A 52 -4.65 -8.81 4.17
C ARG A 52 -4.01 -10.17 4.43
N ALA A 53 -3.18 -10.19 5.46
CA ALA A 53 -2.63 -11.41 6.03
C ALA A 53 -3.11 -11.59 7.47
N ARG A 54 -2.95 -12.81 8.01
CA ARG A 54 -3.30 -13.10 9.40
C ARG A 54 -2.46 -12.27 10.38
N THR A 55 -1.21 -11.98 10.01
CA THR A 55 -0.29 -11.15 10.80
C THR A 55 0.58 -10.30 9.87
N ASN A 56 1.23 -9.26 10.41
CA ASN A 56 2.20 -8.44 9.68
C ASN A 56 3.59 -9.11 9.55
N ARG A 57 3.70 -10.40 9.86
CA ARG A 57 4.96 -11.14 9.69
C ARG A 57 5.22 -11.33 8.21
N LEU A 58 6.46 -11.10 7.80
CA LEU A 58 6.88 -11.25 6.40
C LEU A 58 6.49 -12.61 5.82
N ALA A 59 6.62 -13.69 6.59
CA ALA A 59 6.25 -15.05 6.16
C ALA A 59 4.78 -15.17 5.70
N GLU A 60 3.87 -14.42 6.32
CA GLU A 60 2.44 -14.42 5.96
C GLU A 60 2.12 -13.47 4.81
N LEU A 61 2.98 -12.48 4.55
CA LEU A 61 2.85 -11.53 3.44
C LEU A 61 3.49 -12.06 2.15
N LEU A 62 4.55 -12.86 2.24
CA LEU A 62 5.26 -13.43 1.09
C LEU A 62 4.35 -14.16 0.08
N PRO A 63 3.37 -14.97 0.50
CA PRO A 63 2.45 -15.62 -0.43
C PRO A 63 1.63 -14.65 -1.29
N LEU A 64 1.45 -13.41 -0.84
CA LEU A 64 0.71 -12.37 -1.57
C LEU A 64 1.53 -11.70 -2.66
N VAL A 65 2.86 -11.88 -2.70
CA VAL A 65 3.74 -11.13 -3.62
C VAL A 65 3.39 -11.38 -5.09
N SER A 66 3.05 -12.62 -5.46
CA SER A 66 2.65 -12.93 -6.84
C SER A 66 1.37 -12.21 -7.24
N ALA A 67 0.35 -12.19 -6.37
CA ALA A 67 -0.90 -11.48 -6.61
C ALA A 67 -0.69 -9.95 -6.56
N LEU A 68 0.19 -9.46 -5.69
CA LEU A 68 0.57 -8.06 -5.59
C LEU A 68 1.17 -7.57 -6.90
N ARG A 69 2.09 -8.33 -7.50
CA ARG A 69 2.69 -7.95 -8.77
C ARG A 69 1.65 -7.76 -9.87
N ALA A 70 0.75 -8.72 -10.06
CA ALA A 70 -0.33 -8.61 -11.05
C ALA A 70 -1.24 -7.41 -10.75
N THR A 71 -1.59 -7.20 -9.48
CA THR A 71 -2.44 -6.07 -9.06
C THR A 71 -1.79 -4.72 -9.37
N VAL A 72 -0.48 -4.57 -9.11
CA VAL A 72 0.26 -3.32 -9.37
C VAL A 72 0.28 -2.99 -10.87
N GLU A 73 0.35 -3.98 -11.75
CA GLU A 73 0.37 -3.78 -13.21
C GLU A 73 -0.98 -3.26 -13.75
N GLU A 74 -2.09 -3.51 -13.04
CA GLU A 74 -3.45 -3.13 -13.47
C GLU A 74 -4.04 -1.97 -12.64
N LEU A 75 -3.33 -1.48 -11.63
CA LEU A 75 -3.85 -0.49 -10.70
C LEU A 75 -3.78 0.92 -11.27
N HIS A 76 -4.91 1.65 -11.24
CA HIS A 76 -4.97 3.05 -11.66
C HIS A 76 -4.91 4.02 -10.46
N PRO A 77 -4.52 5.29 -10.71
CA PRO A 77 -4.58 6.35 -9.70
C PRO A 77 -5.97 6.46 -9.05
N GLY A 78 -6.00 6.66 -7.74
CA GLY A 78 -7.23 6.78 -6.97
C GLY A 78 -7.94 5.45 -6.67
N GLU A 79 -7.46 4.33 -7.21
CA GLU A 79 -8.01 3.01 -6.92
C GLU A 79 -7.47 2.42 -5.62
N VAL A 80 -8.31 1.64 -4.95
CA VAL A 80 -7.93 0.79 -3.82
C VAL A 80 -8.22 -0.66 -4.18
N ARG A 81 -7.23 -1.54 -3.99
CA ARG A 81 -7.39 -3.00 -4.12
C ARG A 81 -6.98 -3.67 -2.82
N GLU A 82 -7.74 -4.67 -2.39
CA GLU A 82 -7.38 -5.50 -1.23
C GLU A 82 -6.95 -6.89 -1.72
N LEU A 83 -5.81 -7.38 -1.23
CA LEU A 83 -5.33 -8.73 -1.50
C LEU A 83 -5.39 -9.56 -0.24
N VAL A 84 -6.23 -10.59 -0.27
CA VAL A 84 -6.40 -11.51 0.85
C VAL A 84 -5.61 -12.77 0.61
N GLY A 85 -4.79 -13.14 1.60
CA GLY A 85 -4.08 -14.41 1.56
C GLY A 85 -5.11 -15.52 1.55
N SER A 86 -5.09 -16.39 0.53
CA SER A 86 -5.85 -17.64 0.56
C SER A 86 -5.28 -18.50 1.69
N ILE A 87 -5.83 -18.32 2.88
CA ILE A 87 -5.70 -19.29 3.96
C ILE A 87 -6.69 -20.38 3.60
N GLY A 88 -6.18 -21.56 3.26
CA GLY A 88 -7.00 -22.76 3.16
C GLY A 88 -7.87 -22.87 4.40
N LEU A 89 -9.17 -23.03 4.17
CA LEU A 89 -10.18 -23.27 5.18
C LEU A 89 -9.66 -24.29 6.20
N TYR A 90 -9.73 -23.95 7.48
CA TYR A 90 -9.70 -24.90 8.58
C TYR A 90 -11.00 -24.73 9.36
#